data_AF-A0A3N5XSZ7-F1
#
_entry.id   AF-A0A3N5XSZ7-F1
#
_cell.length_a   1.000
_cell.length_b   1.000
_cell.length_c   1.000
_cell.angle_alpha   90.00
_cell.angle_beta   90.00
_cell.angle_gamma   90.00
#
_symmetry.space_group_name_H-M   'P 1'
#
loop_
_entity.id
_entity.type
_entity.pdbx_description
1 polymer ?
#
loop_
_entity_poly.entity_id
_entity_poly.type
_entity_poly.pdbx_seq_one_letter_code
_entity_poly.pdbx_strand_id
1 'polypeptide(L)'
;IRCGECIKACPTAAIQPAMSEAGGEEIWTPVLVPRNGFCQYSCNACGRVCPVQAIPPLTLENKKITPIGWAVIDENRCLPWSQNTPCIVCEEMCPVPHKAIALRTATVRDSSGNTIELLQPLVNKGRCIGCGLCEYKCPVSGEAAIRVRA
;
A
#
# COMPACT_ATOMS: atom_id res chain seq x y z
N ILE A 1 -4.27 -0.69 25.84
CA ILE A 1 -2.83 -0.90 26.14
C ILE A 1 -2.01 -0.73 24.85
N ARG A 2 -0.86 -0.04 24.88
CA ARG A 2 0.08 0.12 23.75
C ARG A 2 1.32 -0.76 23.98
N CYS A 3 1.17 -2.09 23.86
CA CYS A 3 2.22 -3.05 24.25
C CYS A 3 3.35 -3.23 23.21
N GLY A 4 3.13 -2.84 21.95
CA GLY A 4 4.15 -2.93 20.89
C GLY A 4 4.43 -4.35 20.34
N GLU A 5 3.72 -5.37 20.81
CA GLU A 5 3.96 -6.76 20.36
C GLU A 5 3.70 -6.97 18.86
N CYS A 6 2.70 -6.28 18.30
CA CYS A 6 2.44 -6.30 16.86
C CYS A 6 3.57 -5.67 16.03
N ILE A 7 4.26 -4.66 16.56
CA ILE A 7 5.42 -4.01 15.91
C ILE A 7 6.58 -5.00 15.87
N LYS A 8 6.91 -5.61 17.01
CA LYS A 8 7.99 -6.61 17.12
C LYS A 8 7.75 -7.84 16.24
N ALA A 9 6.50 -8.30 16.17
CA ALA A 9 6.12 -9.49 15.40
C ALA A 9 6.04 -9.25 13.88
N CYS A 10 6.11 -8.00 13.40
CA CYS A 10 5.97 -7.68 11.99
C CYS A 10 7.27 -7.94 11.21
N PRO A 11 7.33 -8.94 10.32
CA PRO A 11 8.59 -9.32 9.65
C PRO A 11 9.06 -8.29 8.62
N THR A 12 8.15 -7.46 8.11
CA THR A 12 8.44 -6.41 7.12
C THR A 12 8.65 -5.04 7.76
N ALA A 13 8.53 -4.93 9.09
CA ALA A 13 8.53 -3.66 9.81
C ALA A 13 7.49 -2.65 9.28
N ALA A 14 6.36 -3.14 8.75
CA ALA A 14 5.29 -2.29 8.22
C ALA A 14 4.52 -1.56 9.32
N ILE A 15 4.42 -2.14 10.52
CA ILE A 15 3.73 -1.53 11.66
C ILE A 15 4.76 -0.70 12.43
N GLN A 16 4.51 0.60 12.54
CA GLN A 16 5.38 1.55 13.24
C GLN A 16 4.59 2.29 14.32
N PRO A 17 5.24 2.77 15.38
CA PRO A 17 4.58 3.68 16.31
C PRO A 17 4.29 5.01 15.60
N ALA A 18 3.08 5.53 15.74
CA ALA A 18 2.76 6.86 15.25
C ALA A 18 3.67 7.90 15.94
N MET A 19 4.31 8.76 15.14
CA MET A 19 5.07 9.90 15.64
C MET A 19 4.16 11.12 15.85
N SER A 20 4.69 12.13 16.55
CA SER A 20 4.01 13.35 17.03
C SER A 20 3.17 14.17 16.02
N GLU A 21 3.18 13.84 14.74
CA GLU A 21 2.31 14.45 13.72
C GLU A 21 0.85 13.98 13.84
N ALA A 22 0.63 12.84 14.49
CA ALA A 22 -0.67 12.34 14.90
C ALA A 22 -1.01 12.97 16.26
N GLY A 23 -1.74 14.10 16.23
CA GLY A 23 -1.90 15.04 17.34
C GLY A 23 -2.07 14.38 18.72
N GLY A 24 -1.21 14.77 19.67
CA GLY A 24 -1.27 14.63 21.15
C GLY A 24 -1.65 13.28 21.77
N GLU A 25 -2.78 12.73 21.37
CA GLU A 25 -3.42 11.52 21.90
C GLU A 25 -3.01 10.25 21.13
N GLU A 26 -2.49 10.36 19.91
CA GLU A 26 -2.17 9.21 19.04
C GLU A 26 -0.72 8.72 19.11
N ILE A 27 0.15 9.44 19.83
CA ILE A 27 1.58 9.13 19.98
C ILE A 27 1.76 7.67 20.48
N TRP A 28 2.62 6.90 19.81
CA TRP A 28 2.86 5.47 20.07
C TRP A 28 1.75 4.49 19.67
N THR A 29 0.69 4.95 19.01
CA THR A 29 -0.32 4.05 18.47
C THR A 29 0.27 3.29 17.28
N PRO A 30 0.18 1.95 17.22
CA PRO A 30 0.68 1.19 16.07
C PRO A 30 -0.12 1.55 14.82
N VAL A 31 0.58 2.01 13.78
CA VAL A 31 0.02 2.36 12.48
C VAL A 31 0.77 1.62 11.38
N LEU A 32 0.07 1.30 10.29
CA LEU A 32 0.72 0.74 9.10
C LEU A 32 1.40 1.90 8.35
N VAL A 33 2.70 1.77 8.09
CA VAL A 33 3.50 2.74 7.31
C VAL A 33 4.09 2.03 6.10
N PRO A 34 3.33 1.95 4.98
CA PRO A 34 3.71 1.24 3.77
C PRO A 34 5.08 1.63 3.19
N ARG A 35 5.53 2.87 3.42
CA ARG A 35 6.83 3.34 2.92
C ARG A 35 8.01 2.64 3.60
N ASN A 36 7.85 2.20 4.86
CA ASN A 36 8.88 1.49 5.61
C ASN A 36 8.79 -0.02 5.38
N GLY A 37 7.59 -0.54 5.20
CA GLY A 37 7.33 -1.96 4.95
C GLY A 37 5.86 -2.20 4.63
N PHE A 38 5.51 -3.40 4.18
CA PHE A 38 4.15 -3.73 3.74
C PHE A 38 3.52 -4.88 4.53
N CYS A 39 2.19 -4.94 4.58
CA CYS A 39 1.47 -6.08 5.15
C CYS A 39 1.61 -7.31 4.26
N GLN A 40 2.50 -8.22 4.61
CA GLN A 40 2.77 -9.42 3.81
C GLN A 40 1.52 -10.29 3.64
N TYR A 41 1.22 -10.68 2.40
CA TYR A 41 -0.02 -11.39 2.04
C TYR A 41 -0.21 -12.72 2.78
N SER A 42 0.89 -13.45 3.01
CA SER A 42 0.93 -14.76 3.68
C SER A 42 1.22 -14.71 5.19
N CYS A 43 1.15 -13.53 5.82
CA CYS A 43 1.42 -13.35 7.25
C CYS A 43 0.19 -12.83 8.01
N ASN A 44 -0.04 -13.35 9.22
CA ASN A 44 -1.02 -12.87 10.20
C ASN A 44 -0.46 -12.80 11.64
N ALA A 45 0.87 -12.75 11.80
CA ALA A 45 1.53 -12.83 13.11
C ALA A 45 1.07 -11.74 14.11
N CYS A 46 0.89 -10.51 13.64
CA CYS A 46 0.47 -9.37 14.47
C CYS A 46 -0.89 -9.59 15.17
N GLY A 47 -1.83 -10.27 14.50
CA GLY A 47 -3.14 -10.62 15.09
C GLY A 47 -3.04 -11.73 16.13
N ARG A 48 -2.07 -12.65 15.99
CA ARG A 48 -1.87 -13.76 16.93
C ARG A 48 -1.25 -13.32 18.27
N VAL A 49 -0.50 -12.22 18.27
CA VAL A 49 0.18 -11.70 19.46
C VAL A 49 -0.57 -10.55 20.15
N CYS A 50 -1.69 -10.08 19.60
CA CYS A 50 -2.41 -8.92 20.14
C CYS A 50 -3.28 -9.33 21.35
N PRO A 51 -2.95 -8.93 22.59
CA PRO A 51 -3.68 -9.40 23.78
C PRO A 51 -5.08 -8.78 23.89
N VAL A 52 -5.26 -7.58 23.35
CA VAL A 52 -6.53 -6.83 23.38
C VAL A 52 -7.32 -6.93 22.08
N GLN A 53 -6.84 -7.72 21.11
CA GLN A 53 -7.48 -7.93 19.82
C GLN A 53 -7.78 -6.64 19.01
N ALA A 54 -7.00 -5.57 19.26
CA ALA A 54 -7.03 -4.39 18.40
C ALA A 54 -6.66 -4.73 16.95
N ILE A 55 -5.79 -5.73 16.77
CA ILE A 55 -5.65 -6.47 15.52
C ILE A 55 -6.31 -7.83 15.74
N PRO A 56 -7.41 -8.15 15.04
CA PRO A 56 -8.12 -9.40 15.26
C PRO A 56 -7.24 -10.60 14.83
N PRO A 57 -7.32 -11.74 15.54
CA PRO A 57 -6.55 -12.96 15.24
C PRO A 57 -7.15 -13.71 14.03
N LEU A 58 -7.21 -13.05 12.88
CA LEU A 58 -7.77 -13.62 11.65
C LEU A 58 -6.92 -14.80 11.16
N THR A 59 -7.57 -15.84 10.64
CA THR A 59 -6.90 -16.87 9.83
C THR A 59 -6.28 -16.22 8.59
N LEU A 60 -5.29 -16.87 7.98
CA LEU A 60 -4.68 -16.35 6.76
C LEU A 60 -5.70 -16.17 5.62
N GLU A 61 -6.68 -17.05 5.52
CA GLU A 61 -7.75 -16.98 4.52
C GLU A 61 -8.60 -15.73 4.71
N ASN A 62 -9.09 -15.50 5.94
CA ASN A 62 -9.90 -14.33 6.26
C ASN A 62 -9.09 -13.04 6.12
N LYS A 63 -7.82 -13.04 6.54
CA LYS A 63 -6.92 -11.89 6.40
C LYS A 63 -6.73 -11.47 4.94
N LYS A 64 -6.68 -12.43 4.00
CA LYS A 64 -6.46 -12.15 2.58
C LYS A 64 -7.65 -11.50 1.88
N ILE A 65 -8.83 -11.53 2.50
CA ILE A 65 -10.06 -10.92 1.98
C ILE A 65 -10.56 -9.76 2.85
N THR A 66 -9.94 -9.52 4.01
CA THR A 66 -10.32 -8.43 4.90
C THR A 66 -9.57 -7.16 4.51
N PRO A 67 -10.25 -6.09 4.05
CA PRO A 67 -9.59 -4.84 3.75
C PRO A 67 -9.20 -4.11 5.03
N ILE A 68 -7.95 -3.67 5.11
CA ILE A 68 -7.44 -2.76 6.16
C ILE A 68 -7.23 -1.33 5.65
N GLY A 69 -7.64 -1.08 4.40
CA GLY A 69 -7.47 0.18 3.68
C GLY A 69 -7.55 -0.05 2.16
N TRP A 70 -7.32 1.01 1.39
CA TRP A 70 -7.27 0.96 -0.07
C TRP A 70 -6.14 1.84 -0.62
N ALA A 71 -5.59 1.44 -1.77
CA ALA A 71 -4.62 2.25 -2.48
C ALA A 71 -5.31 3.39 -3.25
N VAL A 72 -4.63 4.53 -3.34
CA VAL A 72 -5.01 5.70 -4.13
C VAL A 72 -3.79 6.16 -4.90
N ILE A 73 -3.96 6.47 -6.18
CA ILE A 73 -2.89 6.97 -7.04
C ILE A 73 -2.99 8.50 -7.07
N ASP A 74 -1.86 9.16 -6.86
CA ASP A 74 -1.67 10.57 -7.14
C ASP A 74 -1.20 10.71 -8.60
N GLU A 75 -2.13 11.09 -9.47
CA GLU A 75 -1.89 11.23 -10.91
C GLU A 75 -0.86 12.34 -11.22
N ASN A 76 -0.69 13.33 -10.33
CA ASN A 76 0.30 14.40 -10.52
C ASN A 76 1.74 13.91 -10.27
N ARG A 77 1.91 12.73 -9.68
CA ARG A 77 3.22 12.17 -9.32
C ARG A 77 3.52 10.84 -9.99
N CYS A 78 2.49 10.09 -10.33
CA CYS A 78 2.64 8.78 -10.93
C CYS A 78 3.34 8.91 -12.30
N LEU A 79 4.42 8.16 -12.52
CA LEU A 79 5.26 8.29 -13.72
C LEU A 79 4.44 8.18 -15.04
N PRO A 80 3.49 7.23 -15.17
CA PRO A 80 2.68 7.12 -16.39
C PRO A 80 1.58 8.19 -16.53
N TRP A 81 1.21 8.87 -15.44
CA TRP A 81 0.18 9.90 -15.45
C TRP A 81 0.78 11.31 -15.64
N SER A 82 1.84 11.62 -14.89
CA SER A 82 2.44 12.95 -14.82
C SER A 82 3.51 13.19 -15.88
N GLN A 83 4.33 12.17 -16.16
CA GLN A 83 5.54 12.29 -16.97
C GLN A 83 5.51 11.43 -18.23
N ASN A 84 4.37 10.80 -18.55
CA ASN A 84 4.21 9.85 -19.67
C ASN A 84 5.33 8.78 -19.72
N THR A 85 5.86 8.41 -18.57
CA THR A 85 6.99 7.48 -18.43
C THR A 85 6.46 6.08 -18.08
N PRO A 86 6.85 5.02 -18.82
CA PRO A 86 6.40 3.65 -18.55
C PRO A 86 6.73 3.17 -17.14
N CYS A 87 5.71 2.72 -16.41
CA CYS A 87 5.86 2.11 -15.09
C CYS A 87 4.63 1.25 -14.77
N ILE A 88 4.84 -0.03 -14.50
CA ILE A 88 3.78 -1.00 -14.16
C ILE A 88 4.00 -1.68 -12.80
N VAL A 89 5.03 -1.26 -12.05
CA VAL A 89 5.50 -1.90 -10.82
C VAL A 89 4.39 -2.16 -9.80
N CYS A 90 3.46 -1.21 -9.66
CA CYS A 90 2.38 -1.34 -8.69
C CYS A 90 1.40 -2.49 -9.03
N GLU A 91 1.16 -2.74 -10.31
CA GLU A 91 0.36 -3.88 -10.78
C GLU A 91 1.13 -5.20 -10.59
N GLU A 92 2.38 -5.26 -11.05
CA GLU A 92 3.22 -6.46 -10.97
C GLU A 92 3.36 -6.96 -9.52
N MET A 93 3.60 -6.02 -8.60
CA MET A 93 3.81 -6.32 -7.18
C MET A 93 2.51 -6.57 -6.41
N CYS A 94 1.32 -6.30 -6.98
CA CYS A 94 0.06 -6.50 -6.28
C CYS A 94 -0.15 -7.99 -5.95
N PRO A 95 -0.24 -8.39 -4.66
CA PRO A 95 -0.19 -9.81 -4.27
C PRO A 95 -1.55 -10.51 -4.29
N VAL A 96 -2.66 -9.77 -4.41
CA VAL A 96 -3.99 -10.37 -4.51
C VAL A 96 -4.17 -11.07 -5.87
N PRO A 97 -4.70 -12.30 -5.91
CA PRO A 97 -4.81 -13.10 -7.13
C PRO A 97 -5.58 -12.39 -8.24
N HIS A 98 -6.73 -11.81 -7.91
CA HIS A 98 -7.42 -10.87 -8.77
C HIS A 98 -6.87 -9.48 -8.47
N LYS A 99 -5.82 -9.10 -9.22
CA LYS A 99 -5.09 -7.85 -9.08
C LYS A 99 -6.03 -6.68 -8.77
N ALA A 100 -5.72 -5.97 -7.68
CA ALA A 100 -6.45 -4.77 -7.28
C ALA A 100 -6.04 -3.54 -8.08
N ILE A 101 -4.93 -3.62 -8.82
CA ILE A 101 -4.44 -2.58 -9.70
C ILE A 101 -4.56 -3.13 -11.11
N ALA A 102 -5.23 -2.40 -11.99
CA ALA A 102 -5.36 -2.72 -13.40
C ALA A 102 -4.58 -1.70 -14.23
N LEU A 103 -4.27 -2.05 -15.47
CA LEU A 103 -3.63 -1.15 -16.43
C LEU A 103 -4.63 -0.79 -17.52
N ARG A 104 -4.73 0.50 -17.85
CA ARG A 104 -5.48 1.00 -18.99
C ARG A 104 -4.50 1.53 -20.03
N THR A 105 -4.71 1.19 -21.29
CA THR A 105 -4.01 1.83 -22.40
C THR A 105 -4.49 3.27 -22.55
N ALA A 106 -3.55 4.21 -22.64
CA ALA A 106 -3.80 5.62 -22.86
C ALA A 106 -2.89 6.12 -23.97
N THR A 107 -3.45 6.95 -24.85
CA THR A 107 -2.71 7.62 -25.91
C THR A 107 -2.21 8.96 -25.38
N VAL A 108 -0.89 9.12 -25.26
CA VAL A 108 -0.25 10.30 -24.68
C VAL A 108 0.82 10.85 -25.62
N ARG A 109 1.31 12.07 -25.34
CA ARG A 109 2.43 12.67 -26.07
C ARG A 109 3.72 12.54 -25.29
N ASP A 110 4.77 12.03 -25.93
CA ASP A 110 6.10 12.00 -25.33
C ASP A 110 6.75 13.40 -25.29
N SER A 111 7.94 13.49 -24.71
CA SER A 111 8.72 14.74 -24.66
C SER A 111 9.14 15.26 -26.04
N SER A 112 9.11 14.41 -27.07
CA SER A 112 9.45 14.73 -28.46
C SER A 112 8.22 15.13 -29.28
N GLY A 113 7.02 15.11 -28.70
CA GLY A 113 5.75 15.43 -29.35
C GLY A 113 5.11 14.26 -30.10
N ASN A 114 5.70 13.06 -30.09
CA ASN A 114 5.13 11.89 -30.73
C ASN A 114 3.97 11.35 -29.91
N THR A 115 2.97 10.81 -30.62
CA THR A 115 1.86 10.10 -29.98
C THR A 115 2.27 8.66 -29.70
N ILE A 116 2.24 8.27 -28.43
CA ILE A 116 2.58 6.93 -27.97
C ILE A 116 1.42 6.31 -27.20
N GLU A 117 1.38 4.98 -27.17
CA GLU A 117 0.52 4.25 -26.24
C GLU A 117 1.29 3.93 -24.96
N LEU A 118 0.63 4.17 -23.82
CA LEU A 118 1.19 4.00 -22.50
C LEU A 118 0.19 3.31 -21.58
N LEU A 119 0.69 2.47 -20.68
CA LEU A 119 -0.14 1.83 -19.66
C LEU A 119 -0.22 2.71 -18.41
N GLN A 120 -1.44 3.10 -18.05
CA GLN A 120 -1.73 3.88 -16.86
C GLN A 120 -2.40 3.00 -15.78
N PRO A 121 -1.90 3.01 -14.53
CA PRO A 121 -2.46 2.21 -13.46
C PRO A 121 -3.76 2.81 -12.92
N LEU A 122 -4.71 1.93 -12.56
CA LEU A 122 -6.00 2.23 -11.93
C LEU A 122 -6.25 1.29 -10.75
N VAL A 123 -6.75 1.81 -9.63
CA VAL A 123 -7.06 0.99 -8.44
C VAL A 123 -8.53 0.58 -8.42
N ASN A 124 -8.77 -0.73 -8.33
CA ASN A 124 -10.06 -1.30 -7.95
C ASN A 124 -10.14 -1.45 -6.43
N LYS A 125 -10.87 -0.54 -5.79
CA LYS A 125 -11.06 -0.53 -4.32
C LYS A 125 -11.73 -1.81 -3.79
N GLY A 126 -12.63 -2.42 -4.56
CA GLY A 126 -13.34 -3.64 -4.15
C GLY A 126 -12.45 -4.89 -4.07
N ARG A 127 -11.25 -4.84 -4.65
CA ARG A 127 -10.25 -5.92 -4.58
C ARG A 127 -9.04 -5.57 -3.71
N CYS A 128 -8.89 -4.29 -3.38
CA CYS A 128 -7.75 -3.81 -2.62
C CYS A 128 -7.92 -4.15 -1.14
N ILE A 129 -6.93 -4.83 -0.56
CA ILE A 129 -6.91 -5.14 0.87
C ILE A 129 -6.08 -4.14 1.70
N GLY A 130 -5.51 -3.10 1.09
CA GLY A 130 -4.71 -2.10 1.80
C GLY A 130 -3.34 -2.60 2.26
N CYS A 131 -2.74 -3.58 1.56
CA CYS A 131 -1.49 -4.20 2.04
C CYS A 131 -0.25 -3.29 1.98
N GLY A 132 -0.27 -2.20 1.21
CA GLY A 132 0.85 -1.26 1.14
C GLY A 132 2.03 -1.66 0.27
N LEU A 133 2.05 -2.86 -0.34
CA LEU A 133 3.18 -3.32 -1.14
C LEU A 133 3.44 -2.44 -2.39
N CYS A 134 2.38 -1.89 -3.00
CA CYS A 134 2.50 -0.96 -4.12
C CYS A 134 3.14 0.38 -3.72
N GLU A 135 2.86 0.89 -2.52
CA GLU A 135 3.47 2.11 -1.98
C GLU A 135 4.94 1.87 -1.62
N TYR A 136 5.23 0.72 -0.99
CA TYR A 136 6.59 0.31 -0.64
C TYR A 136 7.51 0.20 -1.87
N LYS A 137 6.99 -0.39 -2.96
CA LYS A 137 7.75 -0.61 -4.21
C LYS A 137 7.68 0.56 -5.19
N CYS A 138 6.95 1.62 -4.87
CA CYS A 138 6.83 2.77 -5.76
C CYS A 138 8.22 3.39 -6.00
N PRO A 139 8.69 3.47 -7.26
CA PRO A 139 10.03 3.98 -7.59
C PRO A 139 10.14 5.51 -7.48
N VAL A 140 9.02 6.20 -7.28
CA VAL A 140 9.02 7.66 -7.10
C VAL A 140 9.74 8.02 -5.80
N SER A 141 10.69 8.96 -5.91
CA SER A 141 11.47 9.49 -4.80
C SER A 141 10.61 10.33 -3.84
N GLY A 142 10.99 10.34 -2.57
CA GLY A 142 10.22 10.99 -1.51
C GLY A 142 8.94 10.22 -1.19
N GLU A 143 7.82 10.93 -1.16
CA GLU A 143 6.50 10.31 -0.97
C GLU A 143 6.08 9.51 -2.22
N ALA A 144 5.41 8.38 -2.05
CA ALA A 144 5.04 7.53 -3.18
C ALA A 144 3.88 8.12 -3.99
N ALA A 145 3.85 7.85 -5.29
CA ALA A 145 2.73 8.21 -6.16
C ALA A 145 1.50 7.32 -6.01
N ILE A 146 1.60 6.20 -5.30
CA ILE A 146 0.46 5.38 -4.89
C ILE A 146 0.55 5.19 -3.38
N ARG A 147 -0.52 5.51 -2.66
CA ARG A 147 -0.54 5.49 -1.20
C ARG A 147 -1.73 4.70 -0.66
N VAL A 148 -1.55 3.96 0.41
CA VAL A 148 -2.66 3.31 1.12
C VAL A 148 -3.26 4.28 2.13
N ARG A 149 -4.59 4.33 2.15
CA ARG A 149 -5.42 5.05 3.12
C ARG A 149 -6.29 4.05 3.86
N ALA A 150 -6.46 4.25 5.15
CA ALA A 150 -7.39 3.50 6.00
C ALA A 150 -8.54 4.42 6.41
#